data_AF-A0A4U0TYA6-F1
#
_entry.id   AF-A0A4U0TYA6-F1
#
_cell.length_a   1.000
_cell.length_b   1.000
_cell.length_c   1.000
_cell.angle_alpha   90.00
_cell.angle_beta   90.00
_cell.angle_gamma   90.00
#
_symmetry.space_group_name_H-M   'P 1'
#
loop_
_entity.id
_entity.type
_entity.pdbx_description
1 polymer ?
#
loop_
_entity_poly.entity_id
_entity_poly.type
_entity_poly.pdbx_seq_one_letter_code
_entity_poly.pdbx_strand_id
1 'polypeptide(L)'
;MLGTQEASALNTNIPALAATIKANYMHHTSQVLEQLYNTQRALSFWSLSLGTADFGQLRDAGFPSPGLAARLKSMNDDIAADLVRAVDAFGMGRLTFGSTSENPDGEPVRIQLSEYQLKALKTPPQRSATEYAVSIPVATASKDTSRETSPFAMDGYDIRVSKVRVYLEGVQTADNDVRVVMQHLGTETIVTPTNDLMPFKHDRLHLAFHYNSSTSKILTDGDIGQDDEEKKYALPGPFAMWRIGVPTASNIELDMSGVTKATIEFSGYYRSF
;
A
#
# COMPACT_ATOMS: atom_id res chain seq x y z
N MET A 1 5.79 -60.48 34.44
CA MET A 1 4.52 -59.88 33.96
C MET A 1 4.66 -58.36 33.94
N LEU A 2 5.27 -57.82 32.89
CA LEU A 2 5.53 -56.37 32.72
C LEU A 2 5.17 -55.88 31.30
N GLY A 3 4.43 -56.68 30.52
CA GLY A 3 4.17 -56.41 29.10
C GLY A 3 2.78 -55.84 28.76
N THR A 4 1.85 -55.81 29.71
CA THR A 4 0.45 -55.41 29.44
C THR A 4 0.14 -53.97 29.86
N GLN A 5 0.77 -53.43 30.90
CA GLN A 5 0.57 -52.03 31.32
C GLN A 5 1.29 -51.03 30.41
N GLU A 6 2.52 -51.31 29.97
CA GLU A 6 3.25 -50.45 29.01
C GLU A 6 2.59 -50.49 27.62
N ALA A 7 2.14 -51.66 27.16
CA ALA A 7 1.41 -51.80 25.90
C ALA A 7 0.04 -51.08 25.93
N SER A 8 -0.66 -51.12 27.06
CA SER A 8 -1.92 -50.37 27.23
C SER A 8 -1.69 -48.86 27.28
N ALA A 9 -0.61 -48.38 27.91
CA ALA A 9 -0.24 -46.97 27.96
C ALA A 9 0.26 -46.43 26.60
N LEU A 10 0.98 -47.25 25.82
CA LEU A 10 1.29 -46.97 24.42
C LEU A 10 0.01 -46.87 23.58
N ASN A 11 -0.97 -47.75 23.80
CA ASN A 11 -2.22 -47.80 23.03
C ASN A 11 -3.15 -46.60 23.31
N THR A 12 -3.22 -46.10 24.54
CA THR A 12 -3.96 -44.86 24.87
C THR A 12 -3.28 -43.59 24.39
N ASN A 13 -1.95 -43.61 24.22
CA ASN A 13 -1.19 -42.46 23.70
C ASN A 13 -1.22 -42.36 22.17
N ILE A 14 -1.53 -43.44 21.44
CA ILE A 14 -1.63 -43.45 19.97
C ILE A 14 -2.71 -42.47 19.45
N PRO A 15 -3.94 -42.44 20.00
CA PRO A 15 -4.94 -41.45 19.61
C PRO A 15 -4.49 -40.00 19.84
N ALA A 16 -3.82 -39.74 20.97
CA ALA A 16 -3.30 -38.41 21.31
C ALA A 16 -2.15 -37.98 20.39
N LEU A 17 -1.25 -38.91 20.05
CA LEU A 17 -0.16 -38.70 19.10
C LEU A 17 -0.70 -38.48 17.68
N ALA A 18 -1.67 -39.29 17.24
CA ALA A 18 -2.32 -39.14 15.94
C ALA A 18 -3.08 -37.81 15.83
N ALA A 19 -3.77 -37.39 16.89
CA ALA A 19 -4.42 -36.08 16.96
C ALA A 19 -3.40 -34.93 16.89
N THR A 20 -2.29 -35.04 17.62
CA THR A 20 -1.20 -34.04 17.59
C THR A 20 -0.56 -33.95 16.20
N ILE A 21 -0.22 -35.08 15.57
CA ILE A 21 0.36 -35.12 14.23
C ILE A 21 -0.62 -34.51 13.21
N LYS A 22 -1.91 -34.85 13.30
CA LYS A 22 -2.94 -34.28 12.43
C LYS A 22 -3.07 -32.76 12.64
N ALA A 23 -3.05 -32.29 13.88
CA ALA A 23 -3.10 -30.87 14.19
C ALA A 23 -1.88 -30.12 13.62
N ASN A 24 -0.67 -30.66 13.81
CA ASN A 24 0.55 -30.09 13.24
C ASN A 24 0.51 -30.07 11.72
N TYR A 25 0.04 -31.15 11.09
CA TYR A 25 -0.13 -31.21 9.64
C TYR A 25 -1.08 -30.13 9.12
N MET A 26 -2.25 -29.94 9.74
CA MET A 26 -3.20 -28.90 9.36
C MET A 26 -2.64 -27.50 9.58
N HIS A 27 -1.96 -27.29 10.70
CA HIS A 27 -1.32 -26.02 11.02
C HIS A 27 -0.27 -25.64 9.97
N HIS A 28 0.66 -26.54 9.64
CA HIS A 28 1.69 -26.27 8.63
C HIS A 28 1.12 -26.14 7.23
N THR A 29 0.10 -26.93 6.87
CA THR A 29 -0.61 -26.77 5.60
C THR A 29 -1.22 -25.37 5.49
N SER A 30 -1.87 -24.89 6.55
CA SER A 30 -2.43 -23.54 6.61
C SER A 30 -1.37 -22.46 6.44
N GLN A 31 -0.22 -22.61 7.12
CA GLN A 31 0.90 -21.66 6.99
C GLN A 31 1.46 -21.60 5.57
N VAL A 32 1.66 -22.76 4.93
CA VAL A 32 2.18 -22.82 3.55
C VAL A 32 1.18 -22.19 2.58
N LEU A 33 -0.11 -22.49 2.72
CA LEU A 33 -1.16 -21.89 1.89
C LEU A 33 -1.21 -20.38 2.04
N GLU A 34 -1.19 -19.89 3.28
CA GLU A 34 -1.20 -18.47 3.59
C GLU A 34 0.03 -17.77 3.00
N GLN A 35 1.21 -18.37 3.13
CA GLN A 35 2.43 -17.84 2.57
C GLN A 35 2.37 -17.77 1.05
N LEU A 36 2.01 -18.86 0.36
CA LEU A 36 1.89 -18.87 -1.11
C LEU A 36 0.85 -17.84 -1.59
N TYR A 37 -0.29 -17.75 -0.90
CA TYR A 37 -1.35 -16.80 -1.24
C TYR A 37 -0.87 -15.36 -1.10
N ASN A 38 -0.22 -15.02 0.02
CA ASN A 38 0.34 -13.69 0.25
C ASN A 38 1.46 -13.38 -0.74
N THR A 39 2.29 -14.36 -1.11
CA THR A 39 3.34 -14.19 -2.13
C THR A 39 2.73 -13.92 -3.51
N GLN A 40 1.72 -14.68 -3.95
CA GLN A 40 1.05 -14.37 -5.23
C GLN A 40 0.42 -12.99 -5.18
N ARG A 41 -0.26 -12.60 -4.10
CA ARG A 41 -0.85 -11.26 -3.98
C ARG A 41 0.18 -10.15 -4.03
N ALA A 42 1.31 -10.31 -3.35
CA ALA A 42 2.40 -9.34 -3.38
C ALA A 42 3.00 -9.24 -4.79
N LEU A 43 3.21 -10.38 -5.45
CA LEU A 43 3.66 -10.42 -6.84
C LEU A 43 2.66 -9.77 -7.80
N SER A 44 1.36 -10.02 -7.64
CA SER A 44 0.32 -9.38 -8.44
C SER A 44 0.29 -7.87 -8.23
N PHE A 45 0.52 -7.41 -6.99
CA PHE A 45 0.60 -5.99 -6.70
C PHE A 45 1.82 -5.33 -7.35
N TRP A 46 2.97 -6.01 -7.36
CA TRP A 46 4.19 -5.49 -7.95
C TRP A 46 4.19 -5.56 -9.48
N SER A 47 3.70 -6.66 -10.07
CA SER A 47 3.75 -6.93 -11.51
C SER A 47 2.51 -6.51 -12.30
N LEU A 48 1.42 -6.17 -11.61
CA LEU A 48 0.10 -5.95 -12.21
C LEU A 48 -0.40 -7.12 -13.07
N SER A 49 -0.08 -8.35 -12.65
CA SER A 49 -0.57 -9.60 -13.25
C SER A 49 -1.36 -10.40 -12.22
N LEU A 50 -2.46 -11.05 -12.63
CA LEU A 50 -3.28 -11.86 -11.72
C LEU A 50 -2.58 -13.14 -11.22
N GLY A 51 -1.38 -13.46 -11.77
CA GLY A 51 -0.62 -14.66 -11.45
C GLY A 51 -1.27 -15.93 -11.99
N THR A 52 -0.49 -16.98 -12.23
CA THR A 52 -0.98 -18.22 -12.83
C THR A 52 -1.38 -19.29 -11.81
N ALA A 53 -1.03 -19.12 -10.53
CA ALA A 53 -1.38 -20.08 -9.49
C ALA A 53 -2.89 -20.02 -9.15
N ASP A 54 -3.56 -21.18 -9.24
CA ASP A 54 -5.01 -21.33 -9.04
C ASP A 54 -5.34 -21.93 -7.66
N PHE A 55 -5.51 -21.05 -6.67
CA PHE A 55 -5.94 -21.42 -5.32
C PHE A 55 -7.35 -22.03 -5.25
N GLY A 56 -8.18 -21.86 -6.29
CA GLY A 56 -9.53 -22.45 -6.35
C GLY A 56 -9.49 -23.97 -6.32
N GLN A 57 -8.58 -24.57 -7.09
CA GLN A 57 -8.39 -26.02 -7.14
C GLN A 57 -8.03 -26.64 -5.77
N LEU A 58 -7.26 -25.92 -4.95
CA LEU A 58 -6.92 -26.39 -3.60
C LEU A 58 -8.11 -26.30 -2.64
N ARG A 59 -8.90 -25.24 -2.74
CA ARG A 59 -10.11 -25.06 -1.93
C ARG A 59 -11.14 -26.15 -2.25
N ASP A 60 -11.34 -26.44 -3.53
CA ASP A 60 -12.38 -27.36 -3.98
C ASP A 60 -12.06 -28.83 -3.64
N ALA A 61 -10.77 -29.18 -3.59
CA ALA A 61 -10.31 -30.52 -3.18
C ALA A 61 -10.43 -30.78 -1.67
N GLY A 62 -10.51 -29.72 -0.85
CA GLY A 62 -10.54 -29.81 0.62
C GLY A 62 -9.23 -30.29 1.26
N PHE A 63 -9.20 -30.25 2.60
CA PHE A 63 -8.04 -30.63 3.41
C PHE A 63 -8.42 -31.66 4.50
N PRO A 64 -7.68 -32.78 4.64
CA PRO A 64 -6.53 -33.20 3.85
C PRO A 64 -6.96 -33.86 2.53
N SER A 65 -6.15 -33.72 1.47
CA SER A 65 -6.40 -34.37 0.18
C SER A 65 -5.16 -35.07 -0.40
N PRO A 66 -5.31 -36.22 -1.08
CA PRO A 66 -4.18 -36.90 -1.74
C PRO A 66 -3.48 -35.98 -2.74
N GLY A 67 -2.15 -36.01 -2.77
CA GLY A 67 -1.34 -35.19 -3.69
C GLY A 67 -1.23 -33.71 -3.33
N LEU A 68 -1.67 -33.30 -2.14
CA LEU A 68 -1.59 -31.89 -1.70
C LEU A 68 -0.18 -31.31 -1.78
N ALA A 69 0.83 -32.05 -1.33
CA ALA A 69 2.22 -31.58 -1.36
C ALA A 69 2.70 -31.28 -2.80
N ALA A 70 2.31 -32.12 -3.77
CA ALA A 70 2.65 -31.90 -5.17
C ALA A 70 1.94 -30.66 -5.74
N ARG A 71 0.68 -30.43 -5.38
CA ARG A 71 -0.07 -29.22 -5.78
C ARG A 71 0.53 -27.95 -5.17
N LEU A 72 0.86 -27.95 -3.88
CA LEU A 72 1.53 -26.83 -3.22
C LEU A 72 2.89 -26.53 -3.86
N LYS A 73 3.65 -27.57 -4.21
CA LYS A 73 4.92 -27.40 -4.93
C LYS A 73 4.69 -26.79 -6.33
N SER A 74 3.73 -27.29 -7.09
CA SER A 74 3.39 -26.75 -8.41
C SER A 74 3.06 -25.26 -8.33
N MET A 75 2.24 -24.84 -7.36
CA MET A 75 1.92 -23.43 -7.16
C MET A 75 3.14 -22.58 -6.84
N ASN A 76 4.04 -23.09 -6.01
CA ASN A 76 5.29 -22.41 -5.72
C ASN A 76 6.15 -22.24 -6.99
N ASP A 77 6.23 -23.27 -7.83
CA ASP A 77 6.97 -23.22 -9.10
C ASP A 77 6.31 -22.22 -10.08
N ASP A 78 4.97 -22.17 -10.13
CA ASP A 78 4.22 -21.21 -10.96
C ASP A 78 4.47 -19.76 -10.50
N ILE A 79 4.38 -19.49 -9.19
CA ILE A 79 4.68 -18.18 -8.60
C ILE A 79 6.13 -17.76 -8.88
N ALA A 80 7.08 -18.70 -8.77
CA ALA A 80 8.48 -18.43 -9.07
C ALA A 80 8.69 -18.10 -10.55
N ALA A 81 8.01 -18.80 -11.46
CA ALA A 81 8.06 -18.50 -12.88
C ALA A 81 7.43 -17.14 -13.22
N ASP A 82 6.32 -16.78 -12.56
CA ASP A 82 5.72 -15.44 -12.69
C ASP A 82 6.67 -14.34 -12.21
N LEU A 83 7.40 -14.56 -11.11
CA LEU A 83 8.37 -13.61 -10.61
C LEU A 83 9.48 -13.34 -11.64
N VAL A 84 10.03 -14.39 -12.25
CA VAL A 84 11.06 -14.23 -13.30
C VAL A 84 10.52 -13.41 -14.47
N ARG A 85 9.32 -13.72 -14.95
CA ARG A 85 8.66 -12.95 -16.03
C ARG A 85 8.46 -11.48 -15.66
N ALA A 86 8.06 -11.22 -14.42
CA ALA A 86 7.81 -9.87 -13.94
C ALA A 86 9.11 -9.06 -13.81
N VAL A 87 10.19 -9.66 -13.33
CA VAL A 87 11.53 -9.04 -13.26
C VAL A 87 12.04 -8.69 -14.65
N ASP A 88 11.91 -9.60 -15.62
CA ASP A 88 12.34 -9.33 -17.01
C ASP A 88 11.57 -8.16 -17.64
N ALA A 89 10.32 -7.93 -17.24
CA ALA A 89 9.48 -6.83 -17.71
C ALA A 89 9.68 -5.52 -16.91
N PHE A 90 10.26 -5.59 -15.71
CA PHE A 90 10.30 -4.48 -14.76
C PHE A 90 11.09 -3.28 -15.29
N GLY A 91 12.24 -3.53 -15.95
CA GLY A 91 13.17 -2.51 -16.41
C GLY A 91 12.76 -1.71 -17.66
N MET A 92 11.61 -2.00 -18.29
CA MET A 92 11.21 -1.35 -19.53
C MET A 92 10.14 -0.26 -19.32
N GLY A 93 10.44 0.96 -19.75
CA GLY A 93 9.44 2.01 -19.97
C GLY A 93 8.93 2.79 -18.76
N ARG A 94 9.68 2.80 -17.64
CA ARG A 94 9.34 3.62 -16.46
C ARG A 94 9.65 5.09 -16.69
N LEU A 95 8.68 5.94 -16.40
CA LEU A 95 8.76 7.40 -16.44
C LEU A 95 8.56 7.97 -15.04
N THR A 96 9.07 9.18 -14.79
CA THR A 96 8.94 9.87 -13.49
C THR A 96 7.97 11.04 -13.58
N PHE A 97 7.30 11.34 -12.47
CA PHE A 97 6.59 12.61 -12.25
C PHE A 97 6.97 13.15 -10.86
N GLY A 98 7.06 14.47 -10.73
CA GLY A 98 7.50 15.08 -9.49
C GLY A 98 8.96 14.81 -9.12
N SER A 99 9.30 15.28 -7.92
CA SER A 99 10.64 15.17 -7.33
C SER A 99 10.92 13.73 -6.88
N THR A 100 11.68 12.99 -7.68
CA THR A 100 12.19 11.64 -7.38
C THR A 100 13.71 11.67 -7.21
N SER A 101 14.34 10.54 -6.84
CA SER A 101 15.80 10.45 -6.81
C SER A 101 16.44 10.57 -8.20
N GLU A 102 15.74 10.15 -9.25
CA GLU A 102 16.19 10.23 -10.64
C GLU A 102 15.91 11.62 -11.25
N ASN A 103 14.90 12.31 -10.76
CA ASN A 103 14.49 13.63 -11.23
C ASN A 103 14.17 14.55 -10.03
N PRO A 104 15.18 15.10 -9.34
CA PRO A 104 14.96 15.89 -8.11
C PRO A 104 14.13 17.15 -8.32
N ASP A 105 14.23 17.76 -9.51
CA ASP A 105 13.54 18.99 -9.89
C ASP A 105 12.25 18.74 -10.69
N GLY A 106 11.79 17.48 -10.74
CA GLY A 106 10.58 17.12 -11.45
C GLY A 106 9.34 17.78 -10.89
N GLU A 107 8.42 18.17 -11.78
CA GLU A 107 7.19 18.86 -11.41
C GLU A 107 6.14 17.87 -10.87
N PRO A 108 5.68 18.01 -9.61
CA PRO A 108 4.76 17.06 -9.00
C PRO A 108 3.33 17.23 -9.54
N VAL A 109 2.56 16.16 -9.41
CA VAL A 109 1.11 16.22 -9.61
C VAL A 109 0.49 16.91 -8.39
N ARG A 110 -0.21 18.01 -8.62
CA ARG A 110 -0.84 18.80 -7.55
C ARG A 110 -2.35 18.62 -7.56
N ILE A 111 -2.92 18.35 -6.38
CA ILE A 111 -4.36 18.41 -6.15
C ILE A 111 -4.61 19.50 -5.12
N GLN A 112 -5.38 20.50 -5.51
CA GLN A 112 -5.87 21.49 -4.56
C GLN A 112 -7.14 20.97 -3.88
N LEU A 113 -7.22 21.12 -2.56
CA LEU A 113 -8.44 20.77 -1.84
C LEU A 113 -9.60 21.67 -2.29
N SER A 114 -10.76 21.06 -2.53
CA SER A 114 -12.00 21.79 -2.79
C SER A 114 -12.40 22.65 -1.58
N GLU A 115 -13.27 23.64 -1.79
CA GLU A 115 -13.76 24.50 -0.70
C GLU A 115 -14.38 23.69 0.45
N TYR A 116 -15.12 22.62 0.13
CA TYR A 116 -15.69 21.72 1.13
C TYR A 116 -14.62 20.99 1.94
N GLN A 117 -13.60 20.45 1.27
CA GLN A 117 -12.49 19.75 1.93
C GLN A 117 -11.64 20.72 2.77
N LEU A 118 -11.40 21.93 2.26
CA LEU A 118 -10.68 22.97 3.00
C LEU A 118 -11.45 23.39 4.25
N LYS A 119 -12.77 23.60 4.14
CA LYS A 119 -13.64 23.90 5.28
C LYS A 119 -13.62 22.77 6.31
N ALA A 120 -13.65 21.51 5.86
CA ALA A 120 -13.54 20.36 6.74
C ALA A 120 -12.18 20.33 7.45
N LEU A 121 -11.08 20.55 6.73
CA LEU A 121 -9.73 20.59 7.30
C LEU A 121 -9.59 21.72 8.32
N LYS A 122 -10.21 22.88 8.12
CA LYS A 122 -10.18 24.01 9.05
C LYS A 122 -11.13 23.86 10.25
N THR A 123 -11.97 22.82 10.28
CA THR A 123 -12.88 22.61 11.40
C THR A 123 -12.10 22.16 12.63
N PRO A 124 -12.18 22.87 13.77
CA PRO A 124 -11.43 22.51 14.96
C PRO A 124 -11.69 21.06 15.40
N PRO A 125 -10.67 20.34 15.90
CA PRO A 125 -10.86 19.01 16.44
C PRO A 125 -11.92 19.04 17.55
N GLN A 126 -12.88 18.12 17.47
CA GLN A 126 -13.94 17.99 18.48
C GLN A 126 -13.62 16.84 19.43
N ARG A 127 -14.09 16.96 20.68
CA ARG A 127 -13.97 15.92 21.72
C ARG A 127 -12.50 15.57 22.01
N SER A 128 -12.14 14.28 21.91
CA SER A 128 -10.81 13.74 22.18
C SER A 128 -9.88 13.74 20.96
N ALA A 129 -10.29 14.33 19.82
CA ALA A 129 -9.42 14.45 18.65
C ALA A 129 -8.32 15.49 18.93
N THR A 130 -7.11 15.22 18.46
CA THR A 130 -5.93 16.06 18.68
C THR A 130 -5.36 16.65 17.39
N GLU A 131 -6.13 16.62 16.30
CA GLU A 131 -5.70 17.11 14.99
C GLU A 131 -6.86 17.68 14.18
N TYR A 132 -6.56 18.74 13.42
CA TYR A 132 -7.37 19.15 12.28
C TYR A 132 -7.22 18.10 11.19
N ALA A 133 -8.31 17.64 10.57
CA ALA A 133 -8.19 16.60 9.57
C ALA A 133 -9.27 16.59 8.50
N VAL A 134 -8.89 16.09 7.34
CA VAL A 134 -9.80 15.82 6.22
C VAL A 134 -9.40 14.53 5.53
N SER A 135 -10.37 13.86 4.93
CA SER A 135 -10.12 12.74 4.02
C SER A 135 -10.50 13.13 2.61
N ILE A 136 -9.63 12.84 1.66
CA ILE A 136 -9.80 13.16 0.24
C ILE A 136 -9.76 11.86 -0.59
N PRO A 137 -10.75 11.63 -1.46
CA PRO A 137 -10.63 10.58 -2.47
C PRO A 137 -9.77 11.09 -3.62
N VAL A 138 -8.84 10.27 -4.08
CA VAL A 138 -8.14 10.46 -5.36
C VAL A 138 -8.66 9.38 -6.31
N ALA A 139 -9.41 9.79 -7.33
CA ALA A 139 -10.02 8.87 -8.28
C ALA A 139 -8.97 8.28 -9.24
N THR A 140 -9.14 7.01 -9.59
CA THR A 140 -8.31 6.32 -10.59
C THR A 140 -8.36 7.04 -11.93
N ALA A 141 -7.19 7.23 -12.54
CA ALA A 141 -7.05 7.69 -13.92
C ALA A 141 -6.70 6.52 -14.83
N SER A 142 -7.47 6.36 -15.89
CA SER A 142 -7.31 5.33 -16.93
C SER A 142 -6.94 5.98 -18.25
N LYS A 143 -6.73 5.19 -19.31
CA LYS A 143 -6.42 5.69 -20.66
C LYS A 143 -7.45 6.68 -21.19
N ASP A 144 -8.72 6.47 -20.81
CA ASP A 144 -9.86 7.27 -21.29
C ASP A 144 -10.16 8.48 -20.40
N THR A 145 -9.42 8.66 -19.30
CA THR A 145 -9.61 9.78 -18.37
C THR A 145 -8.97 11.05 -18.95
N SER A 146 -9.69 12.17 -18.96
CA SER A 146 -9.13 13.45 -19.40
C SER A 146 -8.32 14.15 -18.29
N ARG A 147 -7.35 15.00 -18.67
CA ARG A 147 -6.58 15.84 -17.72
C ARG A 147 -7.42 16.84 -16.94
N GLU A 148 -8.58 17.21 -17.48
CA GLU A 148 -9.55 18.07 -16.80
C GLU A 148 -10.23 17.31 -15.65
N THR A 149 -10.42 16.00 -15.81
CA THR A 149 -11.07 15.13 -14.81
C THR A 149 -10.09 14.68 -13.73
N SER A 150 -8.86 14.35 -14.12
CA SER A 150 -7.82 13.92 -13.18
C SER A 150 -6.45 14.44 -13.59
N PRO A 151 -5.69 15.05 -12.68
CA PRO A 151 -4.32 15.48 -12.99
C PRO A 151 -3.36 14.29 -13.19
N PHE A 152 -3.79 13.07 -12.85
CA PHE A 152 -3.08 11.82 -13.13
C PHE A 152 -3.37 11.23 -14.51
N ALA A 153 -4.21 11.86 -15.34
CA ALA A 153 -4.43 11.47 -16.74
C ALA A 153 -3.21 11.85 -17.61
N MET A 154 -2.08 11.20 -17.37
CA MET A 154 -0.79 11.49 -17.99
C MET A 154 -0.42 10.50 -19.11
N ASP A 155 -1.41 9.87 -19.74
CA ASP A 155 -1.23 8.77 -20.70
C ASP A 155 -0.40 7.61 -20.10
N GLY A 156 -0.68 7.32 -18.83
CA GLY A 156 0.08 6.37 -18.04
C GLY A 156 -0.76 5.35 -17.28
N TYR A 157 -0.20 4.17 -17.12
CA TYR A 157 -0.65 3.09 -16.24
C TYR A 157 0.41 2.80 -15.17
N ASP A 158 0.12 1.91 -14.21
CA ASP A 158 1.04 1.57 -13.11
C ASP A 158 1.56 2.81 -12.36
N ILE A 159 0.69 3.80 -12.11
CA ILE A 159 1.07 5.04 -11.45
C ILE A 159 1.30 4.75 -9.97
N ARG A 160 2.55 4.89 -9.53
CA ARG A 160 3.02 4.71 -8.14
C ARG A 160 3.54 6.00 -7.56
N VAL A 161 3.34 6.20 -6.26
CA VAL A 161 3.82 7.38 -5.52
C VAL A 161 5.01 7.01 -4.65
N SER A 162 6.09 7.76 -4.78
CA SER A 162 7.29 7.66 -3.96
C SER A 162 7.32 8.72 -2.85
N LYS A 163 6.56 9.80 -3.02
CA LYS A 163 6.58 10.95 -2.12
C LYS A 163 5.25 11.70 -2.16
N VAL A 164 4.82 12.19 -0.99
CA VAL A 164 3.62 13.01 -0.84
C VAL A 164 3.94 14.20 0.07
N ARG A 165 3.53 15.39 -0.33
CA ARG A 165 3.70 16.63 0.46
C ARG A 165 2.38 17.35 0.58
N VAL A 166 2.18 18.09 1.66
CA VAL A 166 1.00 18.91 1.86
C VAL A 166 1.40 20.31 2.32
N TYR A 167 1.00 21.31 1.56
CA TYR A 167 1.23 22.71 1.88
C TYR A 167 -0.07 23.40 2.24
N LEU A 168 -0.03 24.20 3.30
CA LEU A 168 -1.13 25.03 3.78
C LEU A 168 -0.72 26.50 3.64
N GLU A 169 -1.39 27.22 2.74
CA GLU A 169 -1.14 28.66 2.53
C GLU A 169 -1.88 29.47 3.61
N GLY A 170 -1.14 30.24 4.41
CA GLY A 170 -1.69 31.11 5.45
C GLY A 170 -1.85 30.46 6.84
N VAL A 171 -1.34 29.24 7.03
CA VAL A 171 -1.22 28.63 8.37
C VAL A 171 -0.17 29.38 9.20
N GLN A 172 -0.39 29.51 10.50
CA GLN A 172 0.57 30.12 11.42
C GLN A 172 0.90 29.19 12.59
N THR A 173 2.16 29.22 13.01
CA THR A 173 2.70 28.57 14.21
C THR A 173 3.76 29.50 14.81
N ALA A 174 4.03 29.40 16.11
CA ALA A 174 4.99 30.28 16.79
C ALA A 174 6.42 30.19 16.22
N ASP A 175 6.81 29.01 15.73
CA ASP A 175 8.13 28.72 15.16
C ASP A 175 8.17 28.77 13.63
N ASN A 176 7.04 29.05 12.98
CA ASN A 176 6.80 28.91 11.53
C ASN A 176 6.98 27.48 11.00
N ASP A 177 7.10 26.49 11.87
CA ASP A 177 7.22 25.10 11.45
C ASP A 177 5.84 24.45 11.44
N VAL A 178 5.52 23.78 10.33
CA VAL A 178 4.24 23.14 10.11
C VAL A 178 4.46 21.64 9.92
N ARG A 179 3.83 20.86 10.78
CA ARG A 179 3.88 19.40 10.79
C ARG A 179 2.54 18.83 10.37
N VAL A 180 2.55 18.05 9.31
CA VAL A 180 1.39 17.40 8.71
C VAL A 180 1.60 15.89 8.73
N VAL A 181 0.56 15.14 9.06
CA VAL A 181 0.51 13.69 8.96
C VAL A 181 -0.38 13.33 7.78
N MET A 182 0.11 12.44 6.91
CA MET A 182 -0.66 11.93 5.78
C MET A 182 -0.85 10.43 5.94
N GLN A 183 -1.99 9.92 5.54
CA GLN A 183 -2.26 8.48 5.56
C GLN A 183 -2.88 8.00 4.26
N HIS A 184 -2.28 6.96 3.68
CA HIS A 184 -2.92 6.17 2.63
C HIS A 184 -3.78 5.09 3.31
N LEU A 185 -5.09 5.05 3.06
CA LEU A 185 -6.00 4.19 3.83
C LEU A 185 -5.99 2.70 3.42
N GLY A 186 -5.13 2.33 2.47
CA GLY A 186 -4.76 0.94 2.20
C GLY A 186 -5.66 0.22 1.21
N THR A 187 -6.66 0.86 0.62
CA THR A 187 -7.41 0.31 -0.52
C THR A 187 -7.19 1.23 -1.71
N GLU A 188 -6.75 0.65 -2.82
CA GLU A 188 -6.40 1.37 -4.03
C GLU A 188 -6.78 0.58 -5.28
N THR A 189 -6.73 1.23 -6.43
CA THR A 189 -6.96 0.60 -7.73
C THR A 189 -5.92 1.09 -8.72
N ILE A 190 -5.20 0.16 -9.34
CA ILE A 190 -4.14 0.44 -10.29
C ILE A 190 -4.57 -0.04 -11.66
N VAL A 191 -4.26 0.76 -12.68
CA VAL A 191 -4.59 0.46 -14.07
C VAL A 191 -3.47 -0.38 -14.68
N THR A 192 -3.85 -1.45 -15.39
CA THR A 192 -2.93 -2.33 -16.12
C THR A 192 -2.57 -1.75 -17.49
N PRO A 193 -1.56 -2.29 -18.19
CA PRO A 193 -1.27 -1.91 -19.58
C PRO A 193 -2.47 -2.08 -20.53
N THR A 194 -3.36 -3.05 -20.25
CA THR A 194 -4.57 -3.33 -21.02
C THR A 194 -5.76 -2.44 -20.64
N ASN A 195 -5.54 -1.43 -19.80
CA ASN A 195 -6.56 -0.52 -19.26
C ASN A 195 -7.56 -1.19 -18.29
N ASP A 196 -7.23 -2.36 -17.75
CA ASP A 196 -8.05 -3.04 -16.74
C ASP A 196 -7.81 -2.42 -15.35
N LEU A 197 -8.84 -2.43 -14.51
CA LEU A 197 -8.77 -1.93 -13.14
C LEU A 197 -8.45 -3.08 -12.18
N MET A 198 -7.29 -3.02 -11.51
CA MET A 198 -6.91 -4.00 -10.50
C MET A 198 -7.01 -3.42 -9.09
N PRO A 199 -7.95 -3.88 -8.26
CA PRO A 199 -8.08 -3.43 -6.88
C PRO A 199 -7.08 -4.13 -5.97
N PHE A 200 -6.44 -3.36 -5.08
CA PHE A 200 -5.52 -3.86 -4.08
C PHE A 200 -5.90 -3.40 -2.67
N LYS A 201 -5.50 -4.20 -1.69
CA LYS A 201 -5.65 -3.89 -0.28
C LYS A 201 -4.37 -4.23 0.47
N HIS A 202 -3.88 -3.27 1.24
CA HIS A 202 -2.71 -3.36 2.09
C HIS A 202 -2.93 -2.57 3.40
N ASP A 203 -1.96 -2.63 4.32
CA ASP A 203 -2.03 -1.88 5.56
C ASP A 203 -1.91 -0.37 5.32
N ARG A 204 -2.49 0.41 6.24
CA ARG A 204 -2.43 1.87 6.14
C ARG A 204 -0.98 2.35 6.18
N LEU A 205 -0.63 3.27 5.30
CA LEU A 205 0.68 3.91 5.32
C LEU A 205 0.56 5.22 6.07
N HIS A 206 1.52 5.48 6.96
CA HIS A 206 1.58 6.69 7.77
C HIS A 206 2.83 7.47 7.38
N LEU A 207 2.64 8.71 6.97
CA LEU A 207 3.70 9.59 6.48
C LEU A 207 3.69 10.88 7.30
N ALA A 208 4.87 11.43 7.53
CA ALA A 208 5.04 12.74 8.15
C ALA A 208 5.66 13.69 7.14
N PHE A 209 5.15 14.92 7.10
CA PHE A 209 5.74 16.01 6.33
C PHE A 209 5.88 17.22 7.23
N HIS A 210 7.06 17.83 7.19
CA HIS A 210 7.39 18.99 8.01
C HIS A 210 8.09 20.01 7.13
N TYR A 211 7.54 21.22 7.08
CA TYR A 211 8.11 22.33 6.35
C TYR A 211 8.02 23.61 7.17
N ASN A 212 8.83 24.58 6.80
CA ASN A 212 8.80 25.92 7.36
C ASN A 212 7.88 26.80 6.48
N SER A 213 6.82 27.37 7.04
CA SER A 213 5.77 28.08 6.30
C SER A 213 6.22 29.43 5.72
N SER A 214 7.25 30.06 6.28
CA SER A 214 7.75 31.35 5.78
C SER A 214 8.77 31.19 4.65
N THR A 215 9.56 30.12 4.67
CA THR A 215 10.63 29.87 3.68
C THR A 215 10.31 28.76 2.68
N SER A 216 9.23 28.00 2.92
CA SER A 216 8.91 26.75 2.21
C SER A 216 10.01 25.68 2.29
N LYS A 217 10.97 25.83 3.21
CA LYS A 217 12.04 24.87 3.41
C LYS A 217 11.47 23.58 4.00
N ILE A 218 11.76 22.45 3.36
CA ILE A 218 11.40 21.11 3.84
C ILE A 218 12.39 20.71 4.96
N LEU A 219 11.85 20.25 6.09
CA LEU A 219 12.57 19.81 7.27
C LEU A 219 12.45 18.29 7.48
N THR A 220 11.30 17.71 7.13
CA THR A 220 11.10 16.26 6.98
C THR A 220 10.25 16.05 5.73
N ASP A 221 10.76 15.28 4.78
CA ASP A 221 10.06 15.02 3.53
C ASP A 221 9.08 13.85 3.68
N GLY A 222 7.97 13.89 2.95
CA GLY A 222 6.94 12.86 3.00
C GLY A 222 7.27 11.66 2.11
N ASP A 223 8.48 11.13 2.27
CA ASP A 223 8.99 10.00 1.50
C ASP A 223 8.28 8.70 1.89
N ILE A 224 7.83 7.96 0.89
CA ILE A 224 7.29 6.60 1.02
C ILE A 224 8.39 5.58 0.77
N GLY A 225 9.25 5.86 -0.21
CA GLY A 225 10.32 4.95 -0.63
C GLY A 225 10.82 5.29 -2.02
N GLN A 226 11.55 4.35 -2.61
CA GLN A 226 11.97 4.42 -4.01
C GLN A 226 11.54 3.14 -4.69
N ASP A 227 11.26 3.23 -5.98
CA ASP A 227 11.01 2.08 -6.84
C ASP A 227 12.37 1.56 -7.33
N ASP A 228 12.96 0.65 -6.57
CA ASP A 228 14.32 0.12 -6.74
C ASP A 228 14.26 -1.41 -6.72
N GLU A 229 14.98 -2.08 -7.63
CA GLU A 229 15.10 -3.53 -7.72
C GLU A 229 15.64 -4.16 -6.42
N GLU A 230 16.46 -3.44 -5.64
CA GLU A 230 17.00 -3.91 -4.35
C GLU A 230 15.99 -3.75 -3.20
N LYS A 231 14.88 -3.02 -3.39
CA LYS A 231 13.90 -2.76 -2.32
C LYS A 231 12.76 -3.79 -2.30
N LYS A 232 12.40 -4.18 -1.08
CA LYS A 232 11.52 -5.31 -0.76
C LYS A 232 10.03 -5.07 -1.00
N TYR A 233 9.59 -3.84 -1.28
CA TYR A 233 8.17 -3.49 -1.31
C TYR A 233 7.83 -2.58 -2.49
N ALA A 234 6.77 -2.95 -3.21
CA ALA A 234 6.17 -2.12 -4.25
C ALA A 234 5.61 -0.83 -3.64
N LEU A 235 5.79 0.29 -4.34
CA LEU A 235 5.18 1.56 -3.97
C LEU A 235 3.64 1.51 -4.15
N PRO A 236 2.87 2.20 -3.30
CA PRO A 236 1.42 2.36 -3.50
C PRO A 236 1.15 3.31 -4.67
N GLY A 237 -0.05 3.26 -5.23
CA GLY A 237 -0.58 4.25 -6.14
C GLY A 237 -1.17 5.46 -5.42
N PRO A 238 -1.49 6.54 -6.16
CA PRO A 238 -2.19 7.70 -5.59
C PRO A 238 -3.69 7.44 -5.41
N PHE A 239 -4.25 6.44 -6.10
CA PHE A 239 -5.69 6.23 -6.31
C PHE A 239 -6.39 5.58 -5.12
N ALA A 240 -6.48 6.33 -4.03
CA ALA A 240 -7.02 5.86 -2.77
C ALA A 240 -7.70 6.99 -2.00
N MET A 241 -8.25 6.62 -0.84
CA MET A 241 -8.57 7.59 0.20
C MET A 241 -7.28 7.99 0.93
N TRP A 242 -7.01 9.30 0.93
CA TRP A 242 -5.94 9.91 1.71
C TRP A 242 -6.51 10.68 2.89
N ARG A 243 -5.94 10.51 4.09
CA ARG A 243 -6.22 11.38 5.23
C ARG A 243 -5.07 12.37 5.40
N ILE A 244 -5.41 13.65 5.56
CA ILE A 244 -4.49 14.71 5.92
C ILE A 244 -4.85 15.14 7.34
N GLY A 245 -3.85 15.18 8.22
CA GLY A 245 -3.96 15.59 9.62
C GLY A 245 -2.93 16.66 9.96
N VAL A 246 -3.33 17.66 10.74
CA VAL A 246 -2.44 18.70 11.30
C VAL A 246 -2.54 18.59 12.83
N PRO A 247 -1.61 17.87 13.49
CA PRO A 247 -1.68 17.63 14.93
C PRO A 247 -1.46 18.92 15.73
N THR A 248 -2.35 19.22 16.67
CA THR A 248 -2.24 20.43 17.49
C THR A 248 -1.06 20.37 18.46
N ALA A 249 -0.73 19.19 18.98
CA ALA A 249 0.37 19.00 19.92
C ALA A 249 1.76 19.14 19.27
N SER A 250 1.86 18.98 17.95
CA SER A 250 3.12 19.06 17.19
C SER A 250 3.33 20.42 16.53
N ASN A 251 2.34 21.31 16.58
CA ASN A 251 2.37 22.63 15.97
C ASN A 251 2.14 23.68 17.06
N ILE A 252 3.21 24.39 17.47
CA ILE A 252 3.18 25.32 18.60
C ILE A 252 2.32 26.53 18.21
N GLU A 253 1.33 26.86 19.05
CA GLU A 253 0.38 27.97 18.81
C GLU A 253 -0.26 27.92 17.41
N LEU A 254 -0.65 26.71 16.97
CA LEU A 254 -1.27 26.50 15.66
C LEU A 254 -2.53 27.36 15.46
N ASP A 255 -2.48 28.23 14.45
CA ASP A 255 -3.64 28.94 13.92
C ASP A 255 -3.93 28.55 12.47
N MET A 256 -5.13 28.00 12.27
CA MET A 256 -5.66 27.56 10.97
C MET A 256 -6.61 28.60 10.35
N SER A 257 -6.94 29.70 11.05
CA SER A 257 -7.94 30.67 10.63
C SER A 257 -7.58 31.35 9.30
N GLY A 258 -6.29 31.67 9.11
CA GLY A 258 -5.71 32.27 7.92
C GLY A 258 -5.49 31.33 6.74
N VAL A 259 -5.76 30.02 6.87
CA VAL A 259 -5.55 29.07 5.78
C VAL A 259 -6.52 29.34 4.63
N THR A 260 -6.00 29.70 3.46
CA THR A 260 -6.81 30.02 2.26
C THR A 260 -6.74 28.94 1.19
N LYS A 261 -5.66 28.14 1.15
CA LYS A 261 -5.50 27.00 0.26
C LYS A 261 -4.75 25.87 0.95
N ALA A 262 -5.06 24.65 0.53
CA ALA A 262 -4.32 23.46 0.88
C ALA A 262 -4.07 22.66 -0.40
N THR A 263 -2.81 22.30 -0.64
CA THR A 263 -2.36 21.58 -1.83
C THR A 263 -1.64 20.32 -1.40
N ILE A 264 -2.07 19.19 -1.96
CA ILE A 264 -1.32 17.93 -1.87
C ILE A 264 -0.51 17.76 -3.16
N GLU A 265 0.77 17.44 -3.01
CA GLU A 265 1.69 17.16 -4.10
C GLU A 265 2.06 15.68 -4.08
N PHE A 266 2.06 15.05 -5.24
CA PHE A 266 2.48 13.68 -5.45
C PHE A 266 3.67 13.63 -6.42
N SER A 267 4.67 12.82 -6.07
CA SER A 267 5.77 12.44 -6.95
C SER A 267 5.86 10.92 -7.01
N GLY A 268 6.42 10.40 -8.10
CA GLY A 268 6.60 8.97 -8.27
C GLY A 268 6.86 8.56 -9.71
N TYR A 269 6.33 7.39 -10.06
CA TYR A 269 6.65 6.65 -11.26
C TYR A 269 5.40 6.17 -11.97
N TYR A 270 5.50 5.98 -13.27
CA TYR A 270 4.43 5.41 -14.09
C TYR A 270 5.03 4.76 -15.33
N ARG A 271 4.19 4.07 -16.11
CA ARG A 271 4.54 3.54 -17.44
C ARG A 271 3.56 4.12 -18.46
N SER A 272 3.99 4.38 -19.69
CA SER A 272 3.11 4.87 -20.76
C SER A 272 2.29 3.74 -21.39
N PHE A 273 1.02 3.99 -21.73
CA PHE A 273 0.14 3.04 -22.46
C PHE A 273 0.68 2.57 -23.83
#